data_AF-A0A6P1FT09-F1
#
_entry.id   AF-A0A6P1FT09-F1
#
_cell.length_a   1.000
_cell.length_b   1.000
_cell.length_c   1.000
_cell.angle_alpha   90.00
_cell.angle_beta   90.00
_cell.angle_gamma   90.00
#
_symmetry.space_group_name_H-M   'P 1'
#
loop_
_entity.id
_entity.type
_entity.pdbx_description
1 polymer ?
#
loop_
_entity_poly.entity_id
_entity_poly.type
_entity_poly.pdbx_seq_one_letter_code
_entity_poly.pdbx_strand_id
1 'polypeptide(L)'
;MRALVPVSDPWSVVGSGRTDDGPVDDLSVRAERDGGSYSVRTLRLTGVRLGPRGSVHGVVTDPVATAALAIGSLLLSAIPAGLPGDRTRAAIVAAEARAQELAADRPAWEVSALPLDGVDYALFTRTLPEGAVAHADLGWAVVALWSTGPLPDGPFHLLDVPDEPVRR
;
A
#
# COMPACT_ATOMS: atom_id res chain seq x y z
N MET A 1 -8.62 -3.36 -13.70
CA MET A 1 -8.36 -3.65 -12.26
C MET A 1 -9.38 -2.93 -11.36
N ARG A 2 -9.73 -3.44 -10.16
CA ARG A 2 -10.42 -2.65 -9.12
C ARG A 2 -9.41 -2.08 -8.13
N ALA A 3 -9.55 -0.81 -7.74
CA ALA A 3 -8.68 -0.16 -6.77
C ALA A 3 -9.48 0.47 -5.63
N LEU A 4 -8.94 0.37 -4.42
CA LEU A 4 -9.48 1.08 -3.26
C LEU A 4 -9.11 2.56 -3.36
N VAL A 5 -10.12 3.43 -3.41
CA VAL A 5 -9.95 4.87 -3.47
C VAL A 5 -10.83 5.56 -2.43
N PRO A 6 -10.42 6.73 -1.91
CA PRO A 6 -11.27 7.47 -1.01
C PRO A 6 -12.46 8.12 -1.73
N VAL A 7 -13.56 8.27 -1.01
CA VAL A 7 -14.77 8.93 -1.51
C VAL A 7 -14.68 10.45 -1.33
N SER A 8 -14.22 10.89 -0.15
CA SER A 8 -14.35 12.28 0.29
C SER A 8 -13.16 13.17 -0.06
N ASP A 9 -11.99 12.57 -0.25
CA ASP A 9 -10.74 13.30 -0.43
C ASP A 9 -10.35 13.35 -1.92
N PRO A 10 -9.92 14.51 -2.46
CA PRO A 10 -9.34 14.58 -3.79
C PRO A 10 -8.13 13.65 -3.90
N TRP A 11 -8.08 12.83 -4.95
CA TRP A 11 -7.00 11.87 -5.14
C TRP A 11 -6.49 11.81 -6.57
N SER A 12 -5.28 11.30 -6.74
CA SER A 12 -4.63 11.06 -8.03
C SER A 12 -3.85 9.77 -8.04
N VAL A 13 -3.70 9.16 -9.22
CA VAL A 13 -2.82 8.00 -9.40
C VAL A 13 -1.37 8.49 -9.38
N VAL A 14 -0.55 7.93 -8.51
CA VAL A 14 0.88 8.25 -8.35
C VAL A 14 1.80 7.07 -8.69
N GLY A 15 1.23 5.88 -8.88
CA GLY A 15 1.97 4.71 -9.33
C GLY A 15 1.04 3.66 -9.91
N SER A 16 1.53 2.93 -10.90
CA SER A 16 0.85 1.75 -11.46
C SER A 16 1.89 0.71 -11.84
N GLY A 17 1.66 -0.54 -11.49
CA GLY A 17 2.50 -1.68 -11.86
C GLY A 17 1.76 -2.65 -12.77
N ARG A 18 2.55 -3.40 -13.54
CA ARG A 18 2.12 -4.54 -14.34
C ARG A 18 3.19 -5.61 -14.21
N THR A 19 2.79 -6.85 -13.95
CA THR A 19 3.70 -7.99 -14.11
C THR A 19 3.81 -8.37 -15.59
N ASP A 20 5.02 -8.29 -16.15
CA ASP A 20 5.42 -8.87 -17.44
C ASP A 20 4.44 -8.71 -18.62
N ASP A 21 4.15 -7.45 -18.99
CA ASP A 21 3.19 -7.08 -20.05
C ASP A 21 1.72 -7.50 -19.80
N GLY A 22 1.41 -7.99 -18.60
CA GLY A 22 0.08 -8.35 -18.14
C GLY A 22 -0.83 -7.15 -17.77
N PRO A 23 -2.06 -7.43 -17.32
CA PRO A 23 -2.98 -6.37 -16.87
C PRO A 23 -2.42 -5.63 -15.66
N VAL A 24 -2.92 -4.42 -15.42
CA VAL A 24 -2.57 -3.65 -14.21
C VAL A 24 -2.94 -4.49 -12.97
N ASP A 25 -1.94 -4.75 -12.14
CA ASP A 25 -2.04 -5.56 -10.93
C ASP A 25 -1.59 -4.80 -9.68
N ASP A 26 -1.13 -3.57 -9.85
CA ASP A 26 -0.76 -2.65 -8.78
C ASP A 26 -1.20 -1.23 -9.14
N LEU A 27 -1.90 -0.58 -8.23
CA LEU A 27 -2.24 0.83 -8.34
C LEU A 27 -2.01 1.53 -7.01
N SER A 28 -1.22 2.59 -7.05
CA SER A 28 -1.02 3.51 -5.93
C SER A 28 -1.73 4.83 -6.22
N VAL A 29 -2.64 5.21 -5.33
CA VAL A 29 -3.28 6.52 -5.32
C VAL A 29 -2.79 7.32 -4.13
N ARG A 30 -2.66 8.63 -4.33
CA ARG A 30 -2.40 9.61 -3.28
C ARG A 30 -3.61 10.50 -3.14
N ALA A 31 -4.07 10.64 -1.91
CA ALA A 31 -5.20 11.47 -1.54
C ALA A 31 -4.73 12.64 -0.68
N GLU A 32 -5.30 13.80 -0.95
CA GLU A 32 -4.99 15.07 -0.29
C GLU A 32 -6.15 15.44 0.64
N ARG A 33 -5.85 15.90 1.85
CA ARG A 33 -6.83 16.32 2.85
C ARG A 33 -6.34 17.51 3.66
N ASP A 34 -7.26 18.13 4.39
CA ASP A 34 -6.89 19.13 5.39
C ASP A 34 -5.96 18.48 6.43
N GLY A 35 -4.74 19.00 6.52
CA GLY A 35 -3.70 18.50 7.43
C GLY A 35 -2.72 17.48 6.84
N GLY A 36 -2.79 17.16 5.53
CA GLY A 36 -1.75 16.39 4.87
C GLY A 36 -2.24 15.47 3.76
N SER A 37 -1.52 14.39 3.53
CA SER A 37 -1.79 13.44 2.46
C SER A 37 -1.61 12.02 2.96
N TYR A 38 -2.33 11.07 2.36
CA TYR A 38 -2.09 9.65 2.57
C TYR A 38 -2.07 8.94 1.22
N SER A 39 -1.49 7.75 1.21
CA SER A 39 -1.43 6.90 0.04
C SER A 39 -2.19 5.61 0.30
N VAL A 40 -2.83 5.11 -0.75
CA VAL A 40 -3.49 3.80 -0.78
C VAL A 40 -2.91 3.06 -1.97
N ARG A 41 -2.33 1.89 -1.71
CA ARG A 41 -1.83 0.98 -2.74
C ARG A 41 -2.69 -0.28 -2.74
N THR A 42 -3.31 -0.57 -3.87
CA THR A 42 -4.07 -1.79 -4.11
C THR A 42 -3.24 -2.73 -4.97
N LEU A 43 -3.03 -3.96 -4.50
CA LEU A 43 -2.29 -5.01 -5.20
C LEU A 43 -3.23 -6.17 -5.48
N ARG A 44 -3.53 -6.42 -6.76
CA ARG A 44 -4.39 -7.55 -7.16
C ARG A 44 -3.67 -8.86 -6.91
N LEU A 45 -4.36 -9.81 -6.27
CA LEU A 45 -3.84 -11.16 -6.09
C LEU A 45 -3.96 -11.92 -7.43
N THR A 46 -2.87 -12.01 -8.17
CA THR A 46 -2.81 -12.68 -9.47
C THR A 46 -2.34 -14.14 -9.40
N GLY A 47 -2.04 -14.62 -8.19
CA GLY A 47 -1.30 -15.86 -7.95
C GLY A 47 0.18 -15.72 -8.30
N VAL A 48 0.91 -16.83 -8.21
CA VAL A 48 2.31 -16.95 -8.64
C VAL A 48 2.34 -17.28 -10.12
N ARG A 49 2.99 -16.45 -10.93
CA ARG A 49 3.08 -16.59 -12.39
C ARG A 49 4.52 -16.77 -12.83
N LEU A 50 4.69 -17.47 -13.96
CA LEU A 50 5.95 -17.49 -14.69
C LEU A 50 5.92 -16.40 -15.75
N GLY A 51 6.91 -15.52 -15.69
CA GLY A 51 7.12 -14.47 -16.68
C GLY A 51 7.67 -15.01 -18.00
N PRO A 52 7.70 -14.18 -19.07
CA PRO A 52 8.18 -14.56 -20.41
C PRO A 52 9.61 -15.10 -20.44
N ARG A 53 10.43 -14.78 -19.42
CA ARG A 53 11.82 -15.23 -19.28
C ARG A 53 11.99 -16.36 -18.25
N GLY A 54 10.90 -16.97 -17.79
CA GLY A 54 10.91 -18.03 -16.78
C GLY A 54 11.17 -17.55 -15.36
N SER A 55 11.15 -16.23 -15.11
CA SER A 55 11.18 -15.66 -13.76
C SER A 55 9.86 -15.91 -13.04
N VAL A 56 9.93 -16.26 -11.76
CA VAL A 56 8.74 -16.37 -10.91
C VAL A 56 8.37 -14.97 -10.43
N HIS A 57 7.17 -14.53 -10.76
CA HIS A 57 6.58 -13.29 -10.27
C HIS A 57 5.41 -13.62 -9.37
N GLY A 58 5.47 -13.13 -8.13
CA GLY A 58 4.41 -13.26 -7.14
C GLY A 58 4.03 -11.89 -6.61
N VAL A 59 2.75 -11.73 -6.31
CA VAL A 59 2.26 -10.56 -5.55
C VAL A 59 2.36 -10.88 -4.06
N VAL A 60 2.57 -9.83 -3.26
CA VAL A 60 2.51 -9.91 -1.80
C VAL A 60 1.16 -10.48 -1.38
N THR A 61 1.15 -11.70 -0.81
CA THR A 61 -0.09 -12.40 -0.45
C THR A 61 -0.20 -12.65 1.05
N ASP A 62 0.91 -12.66 1.78
CA ASP A 62 0.86 -12.84 3.22
C ASP A 62 0.65 -11.49 3.94
N PRO A 63 -0.06 -11.48 5.08
CA PRO A 63 -0.39 -10.21 5.71
C PRO A 63 0.81 -9.53 6.38
N VAL A 64 1.90 -10.26 6.70
CA VAL A 64 3.13 -9.65 7.25
C VAL A 64 3.85 -8.87 6.16
N ALA A 65 4.00 -9.43 4.97
CA ALA A 65 4.58 -8.70 3.84
C ALA A 65 3.72 -7.50 3.43
N THR A 66 2.39 -7.60 3.49
CA THR A 66 1.49 -6.46 3.21
C THR A 66 1.65 -5.35 4.26
N ALA A 67 1.71 -5.72 5.54
CA ALA A 67 2.01 -4.79 6.63
C ALA A 67 3.39 -4.14 6.47
N ALA A 68 4.42 -4.93 6.13
CA ALA A 68 5.78 -4.44 5.92
C ALA A 68 5.86 -3.50 4.72
N LEU A 69 5.04 -3.72 3.67
CA LEU A 69 4.93 -2.78 2.56
C LEU A 69 4.37 -1.43 3.01
N ALA A 70 3.29 -1.41 3.81
CA ALA A 70 2.71 -0.18 4.32
C ALA A 70 3.71 0.60 5.22
N ILE A 71 4.36 -0.11 6.14
CA ILE A 71 5.36 0.47 7.06
C ILE A 71 6.59 0.94 6.29
N GLY A 72 7.14 0.10 5.41
CA GLY A 72 8.29 0.44 4.60
C GLY A 72 8.02 1.68 3.75
N SER A 73 6.84 1.79 3.14
CA SER A 73 6.48 2.97 2.35
C SER A 73 6.40 4.24 3.20
N LEU A 74 5.89 4.15 4.44
CA LEU A 74 5.92 5.26 5.40
C LEU A 74 7.35 5.65 5.77
N LEU A 75 8.17 4.68 6.19
CA LEU A 75 9.54 4.92 6.64
C LEU A 75 10.42 5.48 5.51
N LEU A 76 10.28 4.96 4.29
CA LEU A 76 10.98 5.48 3.12
C LEU A 76 10.56 6.92 2.80
N SER A 77 9.28 7.25 2.96
CA SER A 77 8.77 8.63 2.77
C SER A 77 9.33 9.62 3.80
N ALA A 78 9.78 9.12 4.96
CA ALA A 78 10.39 9.92 6.02
C ALA A 78 11.91 10.09 5.86
N ILE A 79 12.57 9.39 4.92
CA ILE A 79 14.01 9.54 4.69
C ILE A 79 14.28 10.95 4.12
N PRO A 80 15.18 11.75 4.73
CA PRO A 80 15.51 13.08 4.24
C PRO A 80 16.04 13.07 2.80
N ALA A 81 15.53 13.97 1.98
CA ALA A 81 16.07 14.19 0.64
C ALA A 81 17.50 14.76 0.70
N GLY A 82 18.33 14.44 -0.30
CA GLY A 82 19.68 15.00 -0.43
C GLY A 82 20.77 14.35 0.43
N LEU A 83 20.48 13.22 1.08
CA LEU A 83 21.50 12.45 1.77
C LEU A 83 22.55 11.88 0.79
N PRO A 84 23.83 11.78 1.21
CA PRO A 84 24.86 11.04 0.48
C PRO A 84 24.44 9.60 0.19
N GLY A 85 24.84 9.06 -0.97
CA GLY A 85 24.33 7.77 -1.46
C GLY A 85 24.60 6.56 -0.55
N ASP A 86 25.71 6.55 0.18
CA ASP A 86 26.03 5.54 1.19
C ASP A 86 25.08 5.62 2.40
N ARG A 87 24.77 6.84 2.86
CA ARG A 87 23.81 7.09 3.94
C ARG A 87 22.37 6.78 3.53
N THR A 88 21.97 7.14 2.31
CA THR A 88 20.67 6.76 1.73
C THR A 88 20.56 5.22 1.65
N ARG A 89 21.65 4.58 1.16
CA ARG A 89 21.98 3.16 1.31
C ARG A 89 21.51 2.57 2.65
N ALA A 90 22.21 3.00 3.69
CA ALA A 90 22.02 2.51 5.04
C ALA A 90 20.61 2.81 5.59
N ALA A 91 20.05 3.99 5.29
CA ALA A 91 18.73 4.38 5.74
C ALA A 91 17.62 3.50 5.14
N ILE A 92 17.71 3.17 3.85
CA ILE A 92 16.78 2.25 3.18
C ILE A 92 16.83 0.86 3.83
N VAL A 93 18.03 0.30 4.00
CA VAL A 93 18.20 -1.03 4.61
C VAL A 93 17.65 -1.05 6.05
N ALA A 94 17.90 0.00 6.83
CA ALA A 94 17.38 0.12 8.18
C ALA A 94 15.84 0.24 8.20
N ALA A 95 15.27 1.00 7.26
CA ALA A 95 13.82 1.13 7.12
C ALA A 95 13.17 -0.21 6.75
N GLU A 96 13.75 -0.96 5.82
CA GLU A 96 13.27 -2.28 5.43
C GLU A 96 13.32 -3.29 6.58
N ALA A 97 14.43 -3.35 7.32
CA ALA A 97 14.56 -4.23 8.48
C ALA A 97 13.52 -3.90 9.57
N ARG A 98 13.41 -2.60 9.91
CA ARG A 98 12.42 -2.14 10.89
C ARG A 98 10.98 -2.39 10.45
N ALA A 99 10.69 -2.26 9.15
CA ALA A 99 9.37 -2.54 8.61
C ALA A 99 8.97 -4.01 8.82
N GLN A 100 9.91 -4.94 8.61
CA GLN A 100 9.66 -6.38 8.86
C GLN A 100 9.42 -6.68 10.33
N GLU A 101 10.24 -6.12 11.23
CA GLU A 101 10.10 -6.31 12.68
C GLU A 101 8.73 -5.81 13.18
N LEU A 102 8.34 -4.59 12.79
CA LEU A 102 7.06 -4.00 13.16
C LEU A 102 5.88 -4.73 12.51
N ALA A 103 6.02 -5.20 11.28
CA ALA A 103 4.95 -5.96 10.62
C ALA A 103 4.68 -7.30 11.31
N ALA A 104 5.73 -7.97 11.79
CA ALA A 104 5.62 -9.26 12.46
C ALA A 104 5.01 -9.18 13.87
N ASP A 105 5.09 -8.01 14.53
CA ASP A 105 4.54 -7.75 15.86
C ASP A 105 3.00 -7.58 15.82
N ARG A 106 2.31 -8.72 15.65
CA ARG A 106 0.84 -8.78 15.51
C ARG A 106 0.05 -8.18 16.67
N PRO A 107 0.43 -8.36 17.95
CA PRO A 107 -0.34 -7.81 19.07
C PRO A 107 -0.43 -6.27 19.09
N ALA A 108 0.46 -5.58 18.38
CA ALA A 108 0.47 -4.11 18.31
C ALA A 108 -0.43 -3.53 17.20
N TRP A 109 -1.21 -4.35 16.50
CA TRP A 109 -2.17 -3.91 15.49
C TRP A 109 -3.57 -3.86 16.06
N GLU A 110 -4.27 -2.75 15.80
CA GLU A 110 -5.71 -2.64 16.05
C GLU A 110 -6.47 -3.17 14.83
N VAL A 111 -7.70 -3.65 15.06
CA VAL A 111 -8.56 -4.19 14.00
C VAL A 111 -9.90 -3.47 14.01
N SER A 112 -10.28 -2.93 12.86
CA SER A 112 -11.59 -2.32 12.60
C SER A 112 -12.22 -2.89 11.34
N ALA A 113 -13.49 -2.57 11.10
CA ALA A 113 -14.20 -2.96 9.89
C ALA A 113 -13.92 -1.95 8.76
N LEU A 114 -13.61 -2.46 7.57
CA LEU A 114 -13.58 -1.72 6.31
C LEU A 114 -14.78 -2.16 5.45
N PRO A 115 -15.89 -1.40 5.48
CA PRO A 115 -17.08 -1.72 4.69
C PRO A 115 -16.84 -1.41 3.21
N LEU A 116 -16.97 -2.41 2.34
CA LEU A 116 -16.88 -2.27 0.88
C LEU A 116 -17.97 -3.09 0.20
N ASP A 117 -18.80 -2.45 -0.62
CA ASP A 117 -19.88 -3.09 -1.38
C ASP A 117 -20.77 -4.04 -0.54
N GLY A 118 -21.03 -3.68 0.73
CA GLY A 118 -21.84 -4.47 1.66
C GLY A 118 -21.11 -5.63 2.35
N VAL A 119 -19.78 -5.72 2.23
CA VAL A 119 -18.92 -6.69 2.91
C VAL A 119 -17.97 -5.95 3.85
N ASP A 120 -17.89 -6.41 5.11
CA ASP A 120 -16.92 -5.89 6.08
C ASP A 120 -15.62 -6.70 6.02
N TYR A 121 -14.55 -6.04 5.58
CA TYR A 121 -13.20 -6.60 5.59
C TYR A 121 -12.45 -6.18 6.86
N ALA A 122 -11.51 -7.00 7.32
CA ALA A 122 -10.66 -6.65 8.47
C ALA A 122 -9.60 -5.63 8.04
N LEU A 123 -9.65 -4.43 8.61
CA LEU A 123 -8.63 -3.40 8.47
C LEU A 123 -7.72 -3.42 9.69
N PHE A 124 -6.46 -3.74 9.48
CA PHE A 124 -5.45 -3.71 10.52
C PHE A 124 -4.78 -2.34 10.48
N THR A 125 -4.77 -1.62 11.60
CA THR A 125 -4.17 -0.29 11.72
C THR A 125 -3.06 -0.29 12.76
N ARG A 126 -2.05 0.56 12.56
CA ARG A 126 -0.98 0.80 13.53
C ARG A 126 -0.51 2.24 13.44
N THR A 127 -0.39 2.88 14.60
CA THR A 127 0.25 4.20 14.72
C THR A 127 1.72 4.03 15.06
N LEU A 128 2.57 4.80 14.39
CA LEU A 128 4.02 4.87 14.54
C LEU A 128 4.43 6.33 14.81
N PRO A 129 5.63 6.59 15.33
CA PRO A 129 6.13 7.97 15.47
C PRO A 129 6.14 8.75 14.16
N GLU A 130 6.34 8.07 13.03
CA GLU A 130 6.38 8.66 11.69
C GLU A 130 4.99 8.93 11.09
N GLY A 131 3.92 8.40 11.69
CA GLY A 131 2.55 8.52 11.16
C GLY A 131 1.71 7.28 11.41
N ALA A 132 0.80 6.96 10.50
CA ALA A 132 -0.10 5.81 10.64
C ALA A 132 -0.08 4.94 9.38
N VAL A 133 -0.25 3.63 9.59
CA VAL A 133 -0.32 2.62 8.53
C VAL A 133 -1.54 1.74 8.71
N ALA A 134 -2.03 1.20 7.60
CA ALA A 134 -3.02 0.16 7.63
C ALA A 134 -2.82 -0.84 6.50
N HIS A 135 -3.36 -2.03 6.68
CA HIS A 135 -3.47 -3.01 5.60
C HIS A 135 -4.74 -3.84 5.73
N ALA A 136 -5.21 -4.36 4.61
CA ALA A 136 -6.33 -5.31 4.57
C ALA A 136 -6.15 -6.30 3.43
N ASP A 137 -6.73 -7.49 3.60
CA ASP A 137 -6.90 -8.49 2.55
C ASP A 137 -8.38 -8.51 2.14
N LEU A 138 -8.64 -8.20 0.87
CA LEU A 138 -9.97 -8.13 0.27
C LEU A 138 -10.35 -9.45 -0.44
N GLY A 139 -9.54 -10.49 -0.30
CA GLY A 139 -9.67 -11.81 -0.94
C GLY A 139 -9.21 -11.85 -2.40
N TRP A 140 -9.48 -10.79 -3.16
CA TRP A 140 -9.03 -10.64 -4.56
C TRP A 140 -7.86 -9.66 -4.72
N ALA A 141 -7.57 -8.87 -3.68
CA ALA A 141 -6.48 -7.91 -3.61
C ALA A 141 -6.06 -7.71 -2.16
N VAL A 142 -4.81 -7.29 -1.95
CA VAL A 142 -4.38 -6.71 -0.68
C VAL A 142 -4.26 -5.20 -0.84
N VAL A 143 -4.52 -4.47 0.23
CA VAL A 143 -4.37 -3.02 0.29
C VAL A 143 -3.38 -2.63 1.38
N ALA A 144 -2.55 -1.64 1.08
CA ALA A 144 -1.62 -1.02 1.99
C ALA A 144 -1.89 0.49 2.01
N LEU A 145 -2.02 1.06 3.20
CA LEU A 145 -2.28 2.48 3.42
C LEU A 145 -1.18 3.05 4.32
N TRP A 146 -0.74 4.27 4.02
CA TRP A 146 0.20 4.99 4.89
C TRP A 146 0.01 6.50 4.79
N SER A 147 0.28 7.17 5.92
CA SER A 147 0.18 8.61 6.08
C SER A 147 1.25 9.06 7.08
N THR A 148 1.84 10.24 6.89
CA THR A 148 2.68 10.88 7.92
C THR A 148 1.86 11.52 9.05
N GLY A 149 0.53 11.52 8.92
CA GLY A 149 -0.43 11.88 9.96
C GLY A 149 -1.41 10.74 10.22
N PRO A 150 -2.57 11.03 10.85
CA PRO A 150 -3.64 10.05 10.99
C PRO A 150 -4.12 9.52 9.64
N LEU A 151 -4.54 8.26 9.60
CA LEU A 151 -5.28 7.71 8.48
C LEU A 151 -6.76 8.16 8.55
N PRO A 152 -7.46 8.25 7.41
CA PRO A 152 -8.89 8.48 7.42
C PRO A 152 -9.65 7.22 7.86
N ASP A 153 -10.77 7.41 8.53
CA ASP A 153 -11.69 6.32 8.90
C ASP A 153 -12.54 5.84 7.70
N GLY A 154 -12.39 6.46 6.53
CA GLY A 154 -13.22 6.27 5.35
C GLY A 154 -14.26 7.39 5.17
N PRO A 155 -15.24 7.22 4.26
CA PRO A 155 -15.51 6.01 3.48
C PRO A 155 -14.56 5.81 2.29
N PHE A 156 -14.37 4.55 1.92
CA PHE A 156 -13.67 4.11 0.72
C PHE A 156 -14.64 3.44 -0.25
N HIS A 157 -14.29 3.40 -1.53
CA HIS A 157 -15.01 2.60 -2.52
C HIS A 157 -14.05 1.89 -3.46
N LEU A 158 -14.57 0.90 -4.19
CA LEU A 158 -13.85 0.23 -5.26
C LEU A 158 -14.11 0.95 -6.58
N LEU A 159 -13.05 1.41 -7.22
CA LEU A 159 -13.10 2.00 -8.56
C LEU A 159 -12.57 1.01 -9.59
N ASP A 160 -13.32 0.79 -10.66
CA ASP A 160 -12.82 0.11 -11.85
C ASP A 160 -11.84 1.02 -12.60
N VAL A 161 -10.58 0.60 -12.65
CA VAL A 161 -9.51 1.24 -13.39
C VAL A 161 -9.28 0.42 -14.67
N PRO A 162 -9.46 1.02 -15.86
CA PRO A 162 -9.24 0.32 -17.12
C PRO A 162 -7.79 -0.17 -17.23
N ASP A 163 -7.60 -1.31 -17.90
CA ASP A 163 -6.28 -1.91 -18.09
C ASP A 163 -5.43 -1.13 -19.13
N GLU A 164 -5.97 -0.09 -19.76
CA GLU A 164 -5.24 0.83 -20.64
C GLU A 164 -4.68 2.03 -19.86
N PRO A 165 -3.46 2.50 -20.18
CA PRO A 165 -2.89 3.64 -19.49
C PRO A 165 -3.77 4.88 -19.72
N VAL A 166 -4.15 5.55 -18.64
CA VAL A 166 -4.70 6.91 -18.71
C VAL A 166 -3.58 7.80 -19.26
N ARG A 167 -3.55 7.97 -20.58
CA ARG A 167 -2.75 9.04 -21.20
C ARG A 167 -3.38 10.36 -20.75
N ARG A 168 -2.75 11.02 -19.78
CA ARG A 168 -2.95 12.45 -19.54
C ARG A 168 -2.08 13.24 -20.51
#